data_AF-A0A2J8KW34-F1
#
_entry.id   AF-A0A2J8KW34-F1
#
_cell.length_a   1.000
_cell.length_b   1.000
_cell.length_c   1.000
_cell.angle_alpha   90.00
_cell.angle_beta   90.00
_cell.angle_gamma   90.00
#
_symmetry.space_group_name_H-M   'P 1'
#
loop_
_entity.id
_entity.type
_entity.pdbx_description
1 polymer ?
#
loop_
_entity_poly.entity_id
_entity_poly.type
_entity_poly.pdbx_seq_one_letter_code
_entity_poly.pdbx_strand_id
1 'polypeptide(L)'
;MASSSVPPATVSAATAGPGPGFGFASKTKKKHFVQQKVKVFRAADPLVGVFLWGVAHSINELSQVPPPVMLLPDDFKASSKIKVNNHLFHRENLPSHFKFKEYCPQVFRNLRDRFGIDDQDYLVSLTRNPPSESEGSDGRFLISYDRTLVIKEVSSEDIADMHSNLSNYHQ
;
A
#
# COMPACT_ATOMS: atom_id res chain seq x y z
N MET A 1 75.08 -35.70 17.16
CA MET A 1 75.74 -36.40 16.03
C MET A 1 75.40 -37.88 16.11
N ALA A 2 75.27 -38.52 14.94
CA ALA A 2 75.01 -39.95 14.68
C ALA A 2 73.60 -40.44 15.09
N SER A 3 72.64 -40.52 14.16
CA SER A 3 72.47 -41.51 13.07
C SER A 3 72.04 -42.89 13.59
N SER A 4 70.78 -43.23 13.34
CA SER A 4 70.32 -44.61 13.26
C SER A 4 69.45 -44.75 12.01
N SER A 5 70.00 -45.50 11.07
CA SER A 5 69.49 -45.89 9.77
C SER A 5 68.79 -47.25 9.87
N VAL A 6 67.60 -47.40 9.29
CA VAL A 6 66.95 -48.70 9.01
C VAL A 6 66.21 -48.61 7.65
N PRO A 7 66.21 -49.66 6.81
CA PRO A 7 66.03 -49.57 5.34
C PRO A 7 64.58 -49.77 4.85
N PRO A 8 64.31 -49.62 3.53
CA PRO A 8 62.99 -49.75 2.90
C PRO A 8 62.78 -51.08 2.14
N ALA A 9 61.54 -51.59 2.08
CA ALA A 9 60.96 -52.53 1.11
C ALA A 9 59.59 -53.00 1.66
N THR A 10 58.48 -53.24 0.94
CA THR A 10 58.21 -53.42 -0.48
C THR A 10 56.70 -53.29 -0.72
N VAL A 11 56.39 -52.88 -1.95
CA VAL A 11 55.11 -52.76 -2.67
C VAL A 11 53.97 -53.72 -2.34
N SER A 12 52.74 -53.22 -2.45
CA SER A 12 51.65 -53.89 -3.18
C SER A 12 50.60 -52.88 -3.65
N ALA A 13 50.49 -52.77 -4.97
CA ALA A 13 49.42 -52.05 -5.65
C ALA A 13 48.14 -52.88 -5.57
N ALA A 14 47.02 -52.25 -5.19
CA ALA A 14 45.69 -52.81 -5.33
C ALA A 14 44.75 -51.74 -5.90
N THR A 15 44.50 -51.89 -7.22
CA THR A 15 43.23 -51.68 -7.93
C THR A 15 42.41 -50.43 -7.61
N ALA A 16 42.41 -49.50 -8.57
CA ALA A 16 41.40 -48.47 -8.74
C ALA A 16 40.01 -49.10 -8.94
N GLY A 17 39.07 -48.77 -8.05
CA GLY A 17 37.64 -48.94 -8.25
C GLY A 17 36.96 -47.56 -8.20
N PRO A 18 36.00 -47.25 -9.08
CA PRO A 18 35.34 -45.95 -9.11
C PRO A 18 34.35 -45.87 -7.94
N GLY A 19 34.71 -45.13 -6.89
CA GLY A 19 33.79 -44.79 -5.81
C GLY A 19 32.76 -43.74 -6.27
N PRO A 20 31.46 -43.93 -6.01
CA PRO A 20 30.41 -43.03 -6.45
C PRO A 20 30.48 -41.70 -5.71
N GLY A 21 30.28 -40.60 -6.45
CA GLY A 21 30.32 -39.24 -5.95
C GLY A 21 29.31 -38.98 -4.84
N PHE A 22 29.78 -38.40 -3.74
CA PHE A 22 28.91 -37.84 -2.72
C PHE A 22 28.38 -36.49 -3.20
N GLY A 23 27.16 -36.51 -3.76
CA GLY A 23 26.38 -35.31 -4.06
C GLY A 23 26.03 -34.56 -2.78
N PHE A 24 26.24 -33.24 -2.78
CA PHE A 24 25.70 -32.35 -1.76
C PHE A 24 24.17 -32.31 -1.88
N ALA A 25 23.48 -33.12 -1.08
CA ALA A 25 22.03 -33.04 -0.92
C ALA A 25 21.67 -31.79 -0.10
N SER A 26 21.26 -30.72 -0.78
CA SER A 26 20.66 -29.54 -0.18
C SER A 26 19.28 -29.90 0.38
N LYS A 27 19.22 -30.19 1.69
CA LYS A 27 17.95 -30.34 2.41
C LYS A 27 17.23 -28.99 2.45
N THR A 28 16.32 -28.77 1.51
CA THR A 28 15.36 -27.66 1.55
C THR A 28 14.44 -27.85 2.74
N LYS A 29 14.72 -27.13 3.84
CA LYS A 29 13.77 -26.97 4.95
C LYS A 29 12.50 -26.32 4.38
N LYS A 30 11.41 -27.09 4.31
CA LYS A 30 10.07 -26.56 4.04
C LYS A 30 9.76 -25.54 5.13
N LYS A 31 9.81 -24.26 4.79
CA LYS A 31 9.44 -23.18 5.70
C LYS A 31 7.92 -23.28 5.92
N HIS A 32 7.53 -23.55 7.16
CA HIS A 32 6.13 -23.55 7.56
C HIS A 32 5.68 -22.10 7.67
N PHE A 33 5.06 -21.58 6.60
CA PHE A 33 4.46 -20.24 6.62
C PHE A 33 3.21 -20.31 7.51
N VAL A 34 3.28 -19.73 8.69
CA VAL A 34 2.09 -19.51 9.52
C VAL A 34 1.26 -18.45 8.81
N GLN A 35 0.10 -18.85 8.27
CA GLN A 35 -0.87 -17.88 7.78
C GLN A 35 -1.35 -17.06 8.97
N GLN A 36 -0.96 -15.78 8.98
CA GLN A 36 -1.40 -14.83 9.97
C GLN A 36 -2.92 -14.65 9.82
N LYS A 37 -3.70 -15.34 10.64
CA LYS A 37 -5.17 -15.20 10.72
C LYS A 37 -5.53 -13.93 11.48
N VAL A 38 -5.15 -12.76 10.95
CA VAL A 38 -5.93 -11.55 11.26
C VAL A 38 -7.18 -11.62 10.39
N LYS A 39 -8.34 -11.22 10.91
CA LYS A 39 -9.58 -11.16 10.12
C LYS A 39 -9.42 -10.03 9.12
N VAL A 40 -8.82 -10.35 7.98
CA VAL A 40 -8.42 -9.37 6.98
C VAL A 40 -9.67 -8.94 6.23
N PHE A 41 -9.97 -7.64 6.28
CA PHE A 41 -11.11 -7.06 5.59
C PHE A 41 -10.87 -7.16 4.09
N ARG A 42 -11.54 -8.12 3.45
CA ARG A 42 -11.75 -8.10 2.00
C ARG A 42 -12.62 -6.89 1.70
N ALA A 43 -12.06 -5.86 1.06
CA ALA A 43 -12.90 -4.96 0.30
C ALA A 43 -13.51 -5.81 -0.82
N ALA A 44 -14.85 -5.89 -0.90
CA ALA A 44 -15.53 -6.63 -1.97
C ALA A 44 -15.14 -6.13 -3.37
N ASP A 45 -14.59 -4.90 -3.43
CA ASP A 45 -14.08 -4.24 -4.61
C ASP A 45 -12.64 -3.71 -4.37
N PRO A 46 -11.65 -4.11 -5.20
CA PRO A 46 -10.28 -3.61 -5.12
C PRO A 46 -10.16 -2.09 -5.24
N LEU A 47 -11.07 -1.43 -5.96
CA LEU A 47 -11.08 0.02 -6.14
C LEU A 47 -11.39 0.72 -4.81
N VAL A 48 -12.40 0.23 -4.08
CA VAL A 48 -12.75 0.73 -2.75
C VAL A 48 -11.59 0.52 -1.78
N GLY A 49 -10.91 -0.64 -1.85
CA GLY A 49 -9.71 -0.89 -1.06
C GLY A 49 -8.60 0.14 -1.31
N VAL A 50 -8.29 0.43 -2.58
CA VAL A 50 -7.30 1.44 -2.97
C VAL A 50 -7.73 2.84 -2.53
N PHE A 51 -9.01 3.18 -2.65
CA PHE A 51 -9.56 4.46 -2.21
C PHE A 51 -9.40 4.65 -0.69
N LEU A 52 -9.83 3.68 0.12
CA LEU A 52 -9.71 3.74 1.57
C LEU A 52 -8.25 3.82 2.04
N TRP A 53 -7.37 3.02 1.41
CA TRP A 53 -5.93 3.11 1.67
C TRP A 53 -5.36 4.49 1.29
N GLY A 54 -5.78 5.03 0.15
CA GLY A 54 -5.34 6.32 -0.35
C GLY A 54 -5.73 7.47 0.55
N VAL A 55 -6.97 7.47 1.06
CA VAL A 55 -7.44 8.44 2.07
C VAL A 55 -6.64 8.32 3.36
N ALA A 56 -6.42 7.09 3.86
CA ALA A 56 -5.63 6.90 5.07
C ALA A 56 -4.21 7.44 4.92
N HIS A 57 -3.59 7.17 3.77
CA HIS A 57 -2.27 7.66 3.47
C HIS A 57 -2.25 9.18 3.31
N SER A 58 -3.21 9.78 2.61
CA SER A 58 -3.23 11.24 2.41
C SER A 58 -3.42 12.01 3.71
N ILE A 59 -4.36 11.60 4.57
CA ILE A 59 -4.58 12.24 5.87
C ILE A 59 -3.34 12.13 6.76
N ASN A 60 -2.70 10.96 6.78
CA ASN A 60 -1.50 10.75 7.59
C ASN A 60 -0.32 11.60 7.08
N GLU A 61 -0.10 11.67 5.76
CA GLU A 61 0.94 12.54 5.19
C GLU A 61 0.64 14.02 5.48
N LEU A 62 -0.62 14.43 5.33
CA LEU A 62 -1.03 15.82 5.54
C LEU A 62 -0.97 16.25 7.01
N SER A 63 -1.13 15.30 7.94
CA SER A 63 -0.95 15.53 9.38
C SER A 63 0.49 15.93 9.75
N GLN A 64 1.48 15.50 8.94
CA GLN A 64 2.90 15.87 9.13
C GLN A 64 3.20 17.27 8.56
N VAL A 65 2.31 17.81 7.73
CA VAL A 65 2.47 19.14 7.13
C VAL A 65 1.73 20.16 8.00
N PRO A 66 2.40 21.21 8.50
CA PRO A 66 1.72 22.24 9.27
C PRO A 66 0.64 22.93 8.41
N PRO A 67 -0.56 23.21 8.96
CA PRO A 67 -1.59 23.94 8.23
C PRO A 67 -1.08 25.32 7.77
N PRO A 68 -1.23 25.68 6.49
CA PRO A 68 -0.85 27.01 6.02
C PRO A 68 -1.79 28.08 6.57
N VAL A 69 -1.26 29.27 6.86
CA VAL A 69 -2.06 30.42 7.35
C VAL A 69 -3.02 30.94 6.28
N MET A 70 -2.63 30.87 5.02
CA MET A 70 -3.44 31.24 3.87
C MET A 70 -3.16 30.28 2.70
N LEU A 71 -4.17 30.02 1.88
CA LEU A 71 -4.02 29.24 0.65
C LEU A 71 -3.43 30.10 -0.46
N LEU A 72 -2.42 29.57 -1.14
CA LEU A 72 -1.80 30.17 -2.31
C LEU A 72 -2.52 29.73 -3.59
N PRO A 73 -2.44 30.50 -4.69
CA PRO A 73 -2.99 30.09 -5.99
C PRO A 73 -2.46 28.72 -6.47
N ASP A 74 -1.23 28.36 -6.09
CA ASP A 74 -0.62 27.07 -6.42
C ASP A 74 -1.28 25.90 -5.69
N ASP A 75 -1.89 26.11 -4.53
CA ASP A 75 -2.59 25.06 -3.77
C ASP A 75 -3.84 24.56 -4.53
N PHE A 76 -4.47 25.43 -5.31
CA PHE A 76 -5.60 25.09 -6.19
C PHE A 76 -5.18 24.31 -7.45
N LYS A 77 -3.88 24.20 -7.72
CA LYS A 77 -3.29 23.39 -8.81
C LYS A 77 -2.46 22.21 -8.29
N ALA A 78 -2.22 22.14 -6.99
CA ALA A 78 -1.45 21.10 -6.35
C ALA A 78 -2.12 19.72 -6.53
N SER A 79 -1.30 18.68 -6.65
CA SER A 79 -1.78 17.30 -6.59
C SER A 79 -0.72 16.40 -5.97
N SER A 80 -1.16 15.46 -5.13
CA SER A 80 -0.32 14.40 -4.59
C SER A 80 -0.56 13.13 -5.40
N LYS A 81 0.50 12.49 -5.90
CA LYS A 81 0.42 11.27 -6.70
C LYS A 81 1.30 10.20 -6.09
N ILE A 82 0.71 9.05 -5.81
CA ILE A 82 1.41 7.89 -5.26
C ILE A 82 1.26 6.73 -6.22
N LYS A 83 2.37 6.07 -6.52
CA LYS A 83 2.41 4.83 -7.30
C LYS A 83 2.92 3.72 -6.41
N VAL A 84 2.06 2.78 -6.07
CA VAL A 84 2.42 1.61 -5.26
C VAL A 84 2.74 0.45 -6.20
N ASN A 85 3.95 -0.11 -6.05
CA ASN A 85 4.35 -1.35 -6.69
C ASN A 85 4.71 -2.36 -5.60
N ASN A 86 3.79 -3.28 -5.36
CA ASN A 86 3.88 -4.21 -4.27
C ASN A 86 4.33 -5.59 -4.79
N HIS A 87 5.51 -6.03 -4.38
CA HIS A 87 6.07 -7.31 -4.77
C HIS A 87 5.92 -8.31 -3.61
N LEU A 88 4.97 -9.25 -3.75
CA LEU A 88 4.74 -10.38 -2.82
C LEU A 88 4.33 -10.01 -1.37
N PHE A 89 3.89 -8.78 -1.10
CA PHE A 89 3.37 -8.34 0.20
C PHE A 89 1.89 -7.90 0.05
N HIS A 90 1.03 -8.07 1.06
CA HIS A 90 -0.39 -7.59 1.09
C HIS A 90 -1.30 -7.93 -0.13
N ARG A 91 -1.06 -9.04 -0.84
CA ARG A 91 -1.84 -9.42 -2.03
C ARG A 91 -3.32 -9.69 -1.76
N GLU A 92 -3.69 -9.97 -0.52
CA GLU A 92 -5.08 -10.22 -0.14
C GLU A 92 -5.95 -8.96 0.01
N ASN A 93 -5.35 -7.76 0.13
CA ASN A 93 -6.09 -6.54 0.48
C ASN A 93 -6.05 -5.44 -0.57
N LEU A 94 -4.92 -5.32 -1.28
CA LEU A 94 -4.70 -4.27 -2.26
C LEU A 94 -4.13 -4.87 -3.54
N PRO A 95 -4.46 -4.28 -4.71
CA PRO A 95 -3.81 -4.63 -5.97
C PRO A 95 -2.28 -4.52 -5.87
N SER A 96 -1.56 -5.35 -6.63
CA SER A 96 -0.09 -5.30 -6.64
C SER A 96 0.43 -4.00 -7.26
N HIS A 97 -0.32 -3.40 -8.18
CA HIS A 97 0.05 -2.15 -8.83
C HIS A 97 -1.17 -1.26 -8.87
N PHE A 98 -1.05 -0.09 -8.25
CA PHE A 98 -2.09 0.93 -8.35
C PHE A 98 -1.48 2.33 -8.24
N LYS A 99 -2.27 3.31 -8.66
CA LYS A 99 -1.95 4.72 -8.54
C LYS A 99 -3.08 5.38 -7.76
N PHE A 100 -2.71 6.27 -6.86
CA PHE A 100 -3.63 7.13 -6.15
C PHE A 100 -3.24 8.57 -6.43
N LYS A 101 -4.23 9.43 -6.67
CA LYS A 101 -4.03 10.86 -6.87
C LYS A 101 -5.05 11.63 -6.06
N GLU A 102 -4.56 12.54 -5.24
CA GLU A 102 -5.37 13.51 -4.53
C GLU A 102 -5.18 14.90 -5.16
N TYR A 103 -6.28 15.62 -5.34
CA TYR A 103 -6.29 16.96 -5.88
C TYR A 103 -6.38 17.98 -4.76
N CYS A 104 -5.61 19.06 -4.86
CA CYS A 104 -5.68 20.22 -3.96
C CYS A 104 -5.71 19.87 -2.45
N PRO A 105 -4.75 19.07 -1.94
CA PRO A 105 -4.83 18.53 -0.57
C PRO A 105 -4.99 19.60 0.51
N GLN A 106 -4.28 20.74 0.40
CA GLN A 106 -4.41 21.84 1.36
C GLN A 106 -5.76 22.56 1.26
N VAL A 107 -6.32 22.68 0.06
CA VAL A 107 -7.63 23.31 -0.15
C VAL A 107 -8.72 22.45 0.48
N PHE A 108 -8.71 21.14 0.23
CA PHE A 108 -9.69 20.22 0.83
C PHE A 108 -9.50 20.04 2.34
N ARG A 109 -8.27 20.18 2.87
CA ARG A 109 -8.06 20.27 4.31
C ARG A 109 -8.71 21.52 4.91
N ASN A 110 -8.51 22.68 4.28
CA ASN A 110 -9.11 23.92 4.77
C ASN A 110 -10.64 23.90 4.65
N LEU A 111 -11.19 23.30 3.60
CA LEU A 111 -12.63 23.09 3.48
C LEU A 111 -13.17 22.20 4.59
N ARG A 112 -12.49 21.09 4.93
CA ARG A 112 -12.91 20.21 6.04
C ARG A 112 -12.96 20.96 7.37
N ASP A 113 -11.95 21.77 7.66
CA ASP A 113 -11.92 22.65 8.85
C ASP A 113 -13.10 23.65 8.86
N ARG A 114 -13.38 24.32 7.74
CA ARG A 114 -14.53 25.23 7.60
C ARG A 114 -15.89 24.54 7.78
N PHE A 115 -16.01 23.28 7.40
CA PHE A 115 -17.21 22.47 7.63
C PHE A 115 -17.28 21.86 9.03
N GLY A 116 -16.28 22.10 9.90
CA GLY A 116 -16.22 21.53 11.24
C GLY A 116 -15.96 20.02 11.24
N ILE A 117 -15.31 19.51 10.19
CA ILE A 117 -14.95 18.10 10.05
C ILE A 117 -13.48 17.94 10.46
N ASP A 118 -13.25 17.25 11.58
CA ASP A 118 -11.90 16.92 12.04
C ASP A 118 -11.22 15.90 11.11
N ASP A 119 -9.90 16.03 10.93
CA ASP A 119 -9.10 15.15 10.07
C ASP A 119 -9.16 13.68 10.53
N GLN A 120 -9.15 13.44 11.85
CA GLN A 120 -9.20 12.10 12.43
C GLN A 120 -10.61 11.51 12.36
N ASP A 121 -11.65 12.32 12.60
CA ASP A 121 -13.03 11.87 12.45
C ASP A 121 -13.32 11.47 11.00
N TYR A 122 -12.89 12.31 10.03
CA TYR A 122 -12.98 12.00 8.61
C TYR A 122 -12.28 10.68 8.25
N LEU A 123 -11.07 10.47 8.77
CA LEU A 123 -10.31 9.24 8.58
C LEU A 123 -11.05 8.02 9.16
N VAL A 124 -11.55 8.13 10.38
CA VAL A 124 -12.27 7.06 11.06
C VAL A 124 -13.56 6.73 10.31
N SER A 125 -14.37 7.72 9.95
CA SER A 125 -15.63 7.57 9.18
C SER A 125 -15.45 6.80 7.88
N LEU A 126 -14.32 6.97 7.21
CA LEU A 126 -14.05 6.28 5.94
C LEU A 126 -13.35 4.92 6.12
N THR A 127 -12.43 4.78 7.07
CA THR A 127 -11.51 3.63 7.11
C THR A 127 -11.82 2.58 8.17
N ARG A 128 -12.63 2.93 9.19
CA ARG A 128 -12.97 1.98 10.27
C ARG A 128 -13.78 0.79 9.78
N ASN A 129 -14.70 1.04 8.86
CA ASN A 129 -15.55 0.03 8.25
C ASN A 129 -15.75 0.35 6.75
N PRO A 130 -15.84 -0.66 5.88
CA PRO A 130 -16.10 -0.42 4.46
C PRO A 130 -17.42 0.35 4.25
N PRO A 131 -17.46 1.31 3.33
CA PRO A 131 -18.70 2.01 3.00
C PRO A 131 -19.70 1.07 2.32
N SER A 132 -20.98 1.36 2.49
CA SER A 132 -22.08 0.59 1.89
C SER A 132 -22.43 1.16 0.52
N GLU A 133 -22.62 0.28 -0.47
CA GLU A 133 -23.03 0.69 -1.81
C GLU A 133 -24.50 1.13 -1.81
N SER A 134 -24.76 2.26 -2.47
CA SER A 134 -26.08 2.82 -2.69
C SER A 134 -26.24 3.07 -4.19
N GLU A 135 -27.22 2.44 -4.81
CA GLU A 135 -27.53 2.74 -6.21
C GLU A 135 -28.31 4.05 -6.29
N GLY A 136 -27.71 5.05 -6.94
CA GLY A 136 -28.37 6.30 -7.32
C GLY A 136 -28.57 6.34 -8.83
N SER A 137 -29.54 7.11 -9.33
CA SER A 137 -29.76 7.21 -10.78
C SER A 137 -28.64 7.92 -11.55
N ASP A 138 -27.69 8.53 -10.83
CA ASP A 138 -26.65 9.43 -11.34
C ASP A 138 -25.23 8.88 -11.07
N GLY A 139 -25.08 7.56 -11.11
CA GLY A 139 -23.79 6.87 -10.94
C GLY A 139 -23.66 6.11 -9.62
N ARG A 140 -22.43 5.69 -9.33
CA ARG A 140 -22.10 4.87 -8.16
C ARG A 140 -21.94 5.74 -6.91
N PHE A 141 -22.74 5.46 -5.88
CA PHE A 141 -22.62 6.09 -4.58
C PHE A 141 -22.21 5.06 -3.53
N LEU A 142 -21.30 5.45 -2.64
CA LEU A 142 -20.97 4.71 -1.44
C LEU A 142 -21.24 5.61 -0.24
N ILE A 143 -21.86 5.07 0.80
CA ILE A 143 -22.18 5.79 2.03
C ILE A 143 -21.24 5.28 3.12
N SER A 144 -20.61 6.18 3.86
CA SER A 144 -19.76 5.81 5.00
C SER A 144 -20.54 5.01 6.05
N TYR A 145 -19.86 4.22 6.88
CA TYR A 145 -20.55 3.32 7.83
C TYR A 145 -21.40 4.07 8.87
N ASP A 146 -20.99 5.29 9.21
CA ASP A 146 -21.66 6.21 10.12
C ASP A 146 -22.68 7.10 9.39
N ARG A 147 -22.79 6.98 8.06
CA ARG A 147 -23.71 7.71 7.17
C ARG A 147 -23.54 9.23 7.20
N THR A 148 -22.36 9.71 7.60
CA THR A 148 -22.03 11.15 7.64
C THR A 148 -21.47 11.63 6.31
N LEU A 149 -20.88 10.72 5.51
CA LEU A 149 -20.21 11.04 4.25
C LEU A 149 -20.78 10.22 3.09
N VAL A 150 -20.81 10.85 1.91
CA VAL A 150 -21.18 10.25 0.64
C VAL A 150 -19.98 10.32 -0.29
N ILE A 151 -19.60 9.16 -0.84
CA ILE A 151 -18.55 9.01 -1.83
C ILE A 151 -19.25 8.79 -3.17
N LYS A 152 -19.05 9.71 -4.11
CA LYS A 152 -19.62 9.62 -5.46
C LYS A 152 -18.51 9.38 -6.48
N GLU A 153 -18.75 8.44 -7.39
CA GLU A 153 -17.93 8.33 -8.59
C GLU A 153 -18.27 9.45 -9.58
N VAL A 154 -17.25 10.18 -10.02
CA VAL A 154 -17.40 11.36 -10.89
C VAL A 154 -16.52 11.21 -12.13
N SER A 155 -16.94 11.83 -13.23
CA SER A 155 -16.20 11.81 -14.49
C SER A 155 -14.98 12.73 -14.45
N SER A 156 -14.07 12.60 -15.42
CA SER A 156 -12.95 13.53 -15.56
C SER A 156 -13.37 14.95 -15.91
N GLU A 157 -14.52 15.11 -16.58
CA GLU A 157 -15.10 16.42 -16.93
C GLU A 157 -15.60 17.11 -15.64
N ASP A 158 -16.32 16.38 -14.79
CA ASP A 158 -16.77 16.89 -13.48
C ASP A 158 -15.58 17.34 -12.60
N ILE A 159 -14.46 16.63 -12.65
CA ILE A 159 -13.24 17.02 -11.93
C ILE A 159 -12.64 18.30 -12.52
N ALA A 160 -12.64 18.47 -13.84
CA ALA A 160 -12.15 19.70 -14.47
C ALA A 160 -13.05 20.90 -14.11
N ASP A 161 -14.36 20.70 -14.12
CA ASP A 161 -15.34 21.72 -13.73
C ASP A 161 -15.20 22.07 -12.24
N MET A 162 -15.03 21.06 -11.38
CA MET A 162 -14.73 21.25 -9.96
C MET A 162 -13.48 22.09 -9.77
N HIS A 163 -12.39 21.83 -10.49
CA HIS A 163 -11.18 22.65 -10.43
C HIS A 163 -11.42 24.10 -10.89
N SER A 164 -12.25 24.31 -11.91
CA SER A 164 -12.59 25.65 -12.41
C SER A 164 -13.38 26.46 -11.38
N ASN A 165 -14.23 25.79 -10.59
CA ASN A 165 -15.09 26.42 -9.60
C ASN A 165 -14.50 26.42 -8.18
N LEU A 166 -13.43 25.66 -7.92
CA LEU A 166 -12.88 25.45 -6.58
C LEU A 166 -12.44 26.76 -5.91
N SER A 167 -11.87 27.69 -6.67
CA SER A 167 -11.48 29.02 -6.14
C SER A 167 -12.69 29.86 -5.74
N ASN A 168 -13.78 29.78 -6.50
CA ASN A 168 -15.01 30.51 -6.21
C ASN A 168 -15.76 29.87 -5.03
N TYR A 169 -15.69 28.54 -4.90
CA TYR A 169 -16.30 27.81 -3.79
C TYR A 169 -15.60 28.07 -2.45
N HIS A 170 -14.30 28.35 -2.47
CA HIS A 170 -13.52 28.63 -1.26
C HIS A 170 -13.62 30.10 -0.79
N GLN A 171 -13.90 31.04 -1.69
CA GLN A 171 -14.10 32.46 -1.36
C GLN A 171 -15.29 32.66 -0.42
#